data_AF-A0A963A524-F1
#
_entry.id   AF-A0A963A524-F1
#
_cell.length_a   1.000
_cell.length_b   1.000
_cell.length_c   1.000
_cell.angle_alpha   90.00
_cell.angle_beta   90.00
_cell.angle_gamma   90.00
#
_symmetry.space_group_name_H-M   'P 1'
#
loop_
_entity.id
_entity.type
_entity.pdbx_description
1 polymer ?
#
loop_
_entity_poly.entity_id
_entity_poly.type
_entity_poly.pdbx_seq_one_letter_code
_entity_poly.pdbx_strand_id
1 'polypeptide(L)'
;MECRFLSGWGRFFVGSLLLLAAGSAYAAASDSVTAYGASGYHTLDAGLNASQRAGQEIWYKATAGNDRFHTYVFQQRIGVLIDWYRILNGRERDDRFAAWGLINDPDCCQPGSAGCPAQSYDETYGFDWCPGDDALLRSVGKSDYRDPACDFTEGPTAPGDPHGGSDQRQSACDLKFGTSSGVLGLRKFPNPRFDAGRWREVNGGRVDTWEGYNRPLSSDPDNSDSRVSHLRDGSIEPPFRFGMACGACHIAFDPLNPPEDPAHPQWENIKGVIGNQYARLSEVMASGMPASSLEWQVFAHARPGSTDTSAVPTDQINNPGTQNTLINIGRRPVFENEKVDRWRKVSACPEAAD
;
A
#
# COMPACT_ATOMS: atom_id res chain seq x y z
N MET A 1 -17.31 11.04 51.62
CA MET A 1 -17.30 12.42 51.10
C MET A 1 -17.26 12.30 49.58
N GLU A 2 -18.28 12.57 48.77
CA GLU A 2 -19.70 12.84 48.95
C GLU A 2 -20.35 12.35 47.64
N CYS A 3 -21.39 11.51 47.73
CA CYS A 3 -22.24 11.12 46.60
C CYS A 3 -23.38 12.13 46.47
N ARG A 4 -23.82 12.47 45.26
CA ARG A 4 -25.22 12.88 45.02
C ARG A 4 -25.75 12.32 43.70
N PHE A 5 -26.68 11.39 43.85
CA PHE A 5 -27.78 11.11 42.94
C PHE A 5 -28.79 12.27 42.96
N LEU A 6 -29.52 12.51 41.87
CA LEU A 6 -30.92 12.93 41.92
C LEU A 6 -31.66 12.48 40.65
N SER A 7 -32.64 11.61 40.90
CA SER A 7 -33.70 11.15 40.01
C SER A 7 -34.77 12.24 39.80
N GLY A 8 -35.47 12.23 38.66
CA GLY A 8 -36.71 12.99 38.46
C GLY A 8 -37.52 12.47 37.28
N TRP A 9 -38.67 11.86 37.58
CA TRP A 9 -39.68 11.40 36.63
C TRP A 9 -40.52 12.57 36.08
N GLY A 10 -40.95 12.47 34.82
CA GLY A 10 -42.00 13.30 34.23
C GLY A 10 -42.63 12.62 33.01
N ARG A 11 -43.92 12.27 33.12
CA ARG A 11 -44.73 11.56 32.13
C ARG A 11 -45.33 12.49 31.05
N PHE A 12 -45.38 11.96 29.82
CA PHE A 12 -46.39 12.10 28.75
C PHE A 12 -46.99 13.48 28.40
N PHE A 13 -46.81 13.87 27.13
CA PHE A 13 -47.89 14.41 26.29
C PHE A 13 -47.82 13.81 24.88
N VAL A 14 -48.96 13.29 24.43
CA VAL A 14 -49.20 12.66 23.13
C VAL A 14 -49.51 13.76 22.12
N GLY A 15 -48.87 13.71 20.95
CA GLY A 15 -49.15 14.57 19.81
C GLY A 15 -48.80 13.87 18.51
N SER A 16 -49.71 13.04 18.02
CA SER A 16 -49.62 12.39 16.71
C SER A 16 -49.70 13.43 15.59
N LEU A 17 -48.66 13.56 14.77
CA LEU A 17 -48.76 14.11 13.43
C LEU A 17 -48.16 13.09 12.45
N LEU A 18 -49.04 12.39 11.73
CA LEU A 18 -48.67 11.55 10.60
C LEU A 18 -48.24 12.46 9.44
N LEU A 19 -46.95 12.41 9.10
CA LEU A 19 -46.43 12.85 7.80
C LEU A 19 -46.08 11.60 6.99
N LEU A 20 -46.96 11.26 6.06
CA LEU A 20 -46.73 10.29 5.00
C LEU A 20 -45.69 10.84 4.03
N ALA A 21 -44.42 10.49 4.23
CA ALA A 21 -43.39 10.63 3.21
C ALA A 21 -43.30 9.31 2.44
N ALA A 22 -43.78 9.33 1.19
CA ALA A 22 -43.63 8.23 0.25
C ALA A 22 -42.13 7.97 0.00
N GLY A 23 -41.60 6.92 0.62
CA GLY A 23 -40.25 6.42 0.37
C GLY A 23 -40.17 5.86 -1.04
N SER A 24 -39.62 6.63 -1.96
CA SER A 24 -39.10 6.09 -3.22
C SER A 24 -37.84 5.32 -2.88
N ALA A 25 -37.98 4.02 -2.65
CA ALA A 25 -36.84 3.11 -2.53
C ALA A 25 -36.18 2.99 -3.92
N TYR A 26 -35.28 3.92 -4.22
CA TYR A 26 -34.24 3.66 -5.20
C TYR A 26 -33.29 2.66 -4.56
N ALA A 27 -33.55 1.38 -4.80
CA ALA A 27 -32.52 0.36 -4.67
C ALA A 27 -31.44 0.70 -5.72
N ALA A 28 -30.44 1.47 -5.30
CA ALA A 28 -29.20 1.57 -6.04
C ALA A 28 -28.59 0.17 -6.01
N ALA A 29 -28.66 -0.52 -7.15
CA ALA A 29 -27.90 -1.74 -7.37
C ALA A 29 -26.43 -1.42 -7.08
N SER A 30 -25.87 -2.09 -6.08
CA SER A 30 -24.45 -2.04 -5.78
C SER A 30 -23.71 -2.79 -6.89
N ASP A 31 -23.36 -2.10 -7.98
CA ASP A 31 -22.38 -2.56 -8.96
C ASP A 31 -20.96 -2.46 -8.37
N SER A 32 -20.76 -2.95 -7.15
CA SER A 32 -19.43 -3.26 -6.63
C SER A 32 -19.02 -4.59 -7.22
N VAL A 33 -18.64 -4.59 -8.50
CA VAL A 33 -17.70 -5.59 -8.99
C VAL A 33 -16.52 -5.46 -8.05
N THR A 34 -16.30 -6.45 -7.17
CA THR A 34 -15.08 -6.50 -6.39
C THR A 34 -13.95 -6.37 -7.41
N ALA A 35 -13.10 -5.36 -7.30
CA ALA A 35 -12.09 -5.06 -8.32
C ALA A 35 -11.21 -6.29 -8.67
N TYR A 36 -11.23 -7.32 -7.82
CA TYR A 36 -10.52 -8.58 -7.95
C TYR A 36 -11.39 -9.79 -8.31
N GLY A 37 -12.71 -9.69 -8.43
CA GLY A 37 -13.60 -10.85 -8.63
C GLY A 37 -13.33 -11.66 -9.90
N ALA A 38 -12.69 -11.07 -10.91
CA ALA A 38 -12.27 -11.72 -12.15
C ALA A 38 -10.73 -11.85 -12.29
N SER A 39 -9.98 -11.58 -11.23
CA SER A 39 -8.51 -11.63 -11.24
C SER A 39 -7.98 -13.05 -11.31
N GLY A 40 -6.87 -13.25 -12.04
CA GLY A 40 -6.15 -14.51 -12.00
C GLY A 40 -5.55 -14.80 -10.61
N TYR A 41 -5.47 -13.80 -9.73
CA TYR A 41 -5.08 -13.95 -8.32
C TYR A 41 -5.83 -15.08 -7.61
N HIS A 42 -7.13 -15.24 -7.86
CA HIS A 42 -7.94 -16.28 -7.21
C HIS A 42 -7.56 -17.71 -7.64
N THR A 43 -6.73 -17.91 -8.67
CA THR A 43 -6.18 -19.25 -8.94
C THR A 43 -5.23 -19.71 -7.83
N LEU A 44 -4.67 -18.77 -7.05
CA LEU A 44 -3.84 -19.04 -5.88
C LEU A 44 -4.64 -19.54 -4.66
N ASP A 45 -5.97 -19.47 -4.72
CA ASP A 45 -6.86 -19.92 -3.64
C ASP A 45 -7.04 -21.45 -3.59
N ALA A 46 -6.55 -22.17 -4.61
CA ALA A 46 -6.70 -23.61 -4.72
C ALA A 46 -6.15 -24.33 -3.47
N GLY A 47 -7.04 -25.02 -2.76
CA GLY A 47 -6.70 -25.77 -1.54
C GLY A 47 -6.64 -24.93 -0.25
N LEU A 48 -6.89 -23.62 -0.32
CA LEU A 48 -6.96 -22.76 0.87
C LEU A 48 -8.37 -22.77 1.48
N ASN A 49 -8.45 -22.75 2.82
CA ASN A 49 -9.69 -22.49 3.55
C ASN A 49 -10.01 -20.99 3.61
N ALA A 50 -11.19 -20.62 4.13
CA ALA A 50 -11.63 -19.23 4.17
C ALA A 50 -10.65 -18.29 4.92
N SER A 51 -10.14 -18.70 6.07
CA SER A 51 -9.18 -17.90 6.85
C SER A 51 -7.83 -17.77 6.15
N GLN A 52 -7.40 -18.82 5.43
CA GLN A 52 -6.16 -18.78 4.64
C GLN A 52 -6.29 -17.84 3.43
N ARG A 53 -7.43 -17.84 2.73
CA ARG A 53 -7.71 -16.89 1.64
C ARG A 53 -7.75 -15.46 2.14
N ALA A 54 -8.46 -15.22 3.24
CA ALA A 54 -8.51 -13.91 3.90
C ALA A 54 -7.09 -13.42 4.27
N GLY A 55 -6.27 -14.28 4.89
CA GLY A 55 -4.88 -13.96 5.22
C GLY A 55 -4.01 -13.71 3.97
N GLN A 56 -4.21 -14.47 2.90
CA GLN A 56 -3.51 -14.26 1.63
C GLN A 56 -3.88 -12.90 1.02
N GLU A 57 -5.16 -12.50 1.06
CA GLU A 57 -5.59 -11.22 0.51
C GLU A 57 -5.04 -10.04 1.31
N ILE A 58 -5.08 -10.13 2.65
CA ILE A 58 -4.41 -9.17 3.54
C ILE A 58 -2.92 -9.08 3.19
N TRP A 59 -2.25 -10.21 3.02
CA TRP A 59 -0.81 -10.27 2.72
C TRP A 59 -0.44 -9.56 1.42
N TYR A 60 -1.25 -9.72 0.37
CA TYR A 60 -1.01 -9.13 -0.95
C TYR A 60 -1.42 -7.66 -1.04
N LYS A 61 -2.44 -7.23 -0.29
CA LYS A 61 -3.12 -5.95 -0.54
C LYS A 61 -3.08 -4.98 0.64
N ALA A 62 -3.03 -5.44 1.89
CA ALA A 62 -3.14 -4.57 3.05
C ALA A 62 -1.90 -3.69 3.25
N THR A 63 -2.09 -2.38 3.25
CA THR A 63 -1.04 -1.39 3.53
C THR A 63 -1.13 -0.81 4.94
N ALA A 64 -2.24 -1.07 5.64
CA ALA A 64 -2.53 -0.54 6.97
C ALA A 64 -2.34 1.00 7.07
N GLY A 65 -2.63 1.73 5.99
CA GLY A 65 -2.55 3.19 5.93
C GLY A 65 -1.13 3.75 5.87
N ASN A 66 -0.13 2.94 5.50
CA ASN A 66 1.26 3.39 5.34
C ASN A 66 1.51 4.21 4.06
N ASP A 67 0.47 4.51 3.27
CA ASP A 67 0.59 5.34 2.08
C ASP A 67 1.06 6.76 2.40
N ARG A 68 0.57 7.33 3.50
CA ARG A 68 1.07 8.63 4.01
C ARG A 68 2.50 8.55 4.49
N PHE A 69 2.94 7.38 4.99
CA PHE A 69 4.31 7.20 5.44
C PHE A 69 5.27 7.32 4.26
N HIS A 70 5.03 6.59 3.16
CA HIS A 70 5.92 6.61 2.02
C HIS A 70 5.80 7.88 1.16
N THR A 71 4.66 8.57 1.17
CA THR A 71 4.53 9.85 0.46
C THR A 71 5.14 11.03 1.24
N TYR A 72 5.02 11.06 2.57
CA TYR A 72 5.39 12.24 3.35
C TYR A 72 6.42 11.95 4.43
N VAL A 73 6.13 11.01 5.33
CA VAL A 73 6.90 10.84 6.57
C VAL A 73 8.33 10.37 6.28
N PHE A 74 8.48 9.36 5.42
CA PHE A 74 9.77 8.80 5.05
C PHE A 74 10.70 9.90 4.53
N GLN A 75 10.25 10.65 3.53
CA GLN A 75 11.03 11.72 2.91
C GLN A 75 11.36 12.86 3.89
N GLN A 76 10.40 13.26 4.74
CA GLN A 76 10.59 14.35 5.69
C GLN A 76 11.47 14.00 6.88
N ARG A 77 11.46 12.73 7.33
CA ARG A 77 12.18 12.30 8.53
C ARG A 77 13.54 11.69 8.24
N ILE A 78 13.65 10.95 7.14
CA ILE A 78 14.88 10.26 6.75
C ILE A 78 15.75 11.14 5.85
N GLY A 79 15.14 12.06 5.09
CA GLY A 79 15.86 12.93 4.15
C GLY A 79 16.24 12.26 2.83
N VAL A 80 15.69 11.06 2.57
CA VAL A 80 15.86 10.29 1.33
C VAL A 80 14.57 10.35 0.53
N LEU A 81 14.67 10.45 -0.81
CA LEU A 81 13.53 10.65 -1.70
C LEU A 81 13.19 9.40 -2.49
N ILE A 82 11.89 9.16 -2.62
CA ILE A 82 11.34 8.11 -3.47
C ILE A 82 10.76 8.78 -4.71
N ASP A 83 11.24 8.39 -5.89
CA ASP A 83 10.62 8.75 -7.16
C ASP A 83 9.75 7.58 -7.63
N TRP A 84 8.48 7.61 -7.23
CA TRP A 84 7.52 6.57 -7.60
C TRP A 84 7.31 6.45 -9.11
N TYR A 85 7.45 7.54 -9.87
CA TYR A 85 7.29 7.49 -11.31
C TYR A 85 8.48 6.79 -11.98
N ARG A 86 9.70 7.07 -11.52
CA ARG A 86 10.89 6.32 -11.97
C ARG A 86 10.79 4.81 -11.73
N ILE A 87 10.09 4.39 -10.68
CA ILE A 87 9.95 2.98 -10.33
C ILE A 87 8.78 2.32 -11.09
N LEU A 88 7.65 3.03 -11.20
CA LEU A 88 6.36 2.44 -11.52
C LEU A 88 5.75 2.94 -12.83
N ASN A 89 6.38 3.87 -13.56
CA ASN A 89 5.84 4.31 -14.84
C ASN A 89 5.54 3.10 -15.74
N GLY A 90 4.42 3.16 -16.44
CA GLY A 90 3.98 2.00 -17.23
C GLY A 90 4.71 1.88 -18.57
N ARG A 91 5.49 2.89 -18.98
CA ARG A 91 6.29 2.86 -20.21
C ARG A 91 7.50 1.94 -20.07
N GLU A 92 8.04 1.82 -18.85
CA GLU A 92 9.17 0.95 -18.48
C GLU A 92 8.71 -0.30 -17.71
N ARG A 93 7.45 -0.72 -17.88
CA ARG A 93 6.88 -1.92 -17.23
C ARG A 93 7.76 -3.15 -17.45
N ASP A 94 8.26 -3.32 -18.67
CA ASP A 94 9.02 -4.53 -19.06
C ASP A 94 10.43 -4.54 -18.47
N ASP A 95 11.01 -3.36 -18.22
CA ASP A 95 12.34 -3.23 -17.62
C ASP A 95 12.31 -3.29 -16.09
N ARG A 96 11.12 -3.19 -15.48
CA ARG A 96 10.93 -3.02 -14.04
C ARG A 96 11.55 -4.13 -13.20
N PHE A 97 11.45 -5.38 -13.67
CA PHE A 97 12.08 -6.51 -12.99
C PHE A 97 13.60 -6.41 -13.05
N ALA A 98 14.18 -6.11 -14.21
CA ALA A 98 15.63 -6.00 -14.36
C ALA A 98 16.20 -4.80 -13.56
N ALA A 99 15.48 -3.67 -13.55
CA ALA A 99 15.90 -2.45 -12.89
C ALA A 99 15.74 -2.51 -11.36
N TRP A 100 14.65 -3.08 -10.86
CA TRP A 100 14.25 -2.97 -9.45
C TRP A 100 13.99 -4.30 -8.75
N GLY A 101 13.96 -5.41 -9.49
CA GLY A 101 13.57 -6.72 -8.98
C GLY A 101 12.11 -6.81 -8.56
N LEU A 102 11.27 -5.85 -8.98
CA LEU A 102 9.86 -5.80 -8.64
C LEU A 102 9.05 -6.72 -9.56
N ILE A 103 8.06 -7.40 -9.00
CA ILE A 103 7.22 -8.34 -9.74
C ILE A 103 5.99 -7.60 -10.28
N ASN A 104 5.85 -7.60 -11.61
CA ASN A 104 4.69 -7.03 -12.27
C ASN A 104 3.41 -7.77 -11.86
N ASP A 105 2.36 -7.00 -11.58
CA ASP A 105 1.02 -7.55 -11.33
C ASP A 105 0.41 -8.05 -12.65
N PRO A 106 0.12 -9.36 -12.80
CA PRO A 106 -0.37 -9.93 -14.05
C PRO A 106 -1.72 -9.37 -14.50
N ASP A 107 -2.53 -8.84 -13.57
CA ASP A 107 -3.86 -8.31 -13.91
C ASP A 107 -3.81 -6.86 -14.41
N CYS A 108 -2.66 -6.19 -14.34
CA CYS A 108 -2.49 -4.83 -14.84
C CYS A 108 -1.99 -4.82 -16.29
N CYS A 109 -2.33 -3.76 -17.02
CA CYS A 109 -1.98 -3.58 -18.43
C CYS A 109 -1.40 -2.19 -18.70
N GLN A 110 -0.59 -2.09 -19.75
CA GLN A 110 -0.13 -0.81 -20.28
C GLN A 110 -1.28 -0.11 -21.02
N PRO A 111 -1.61 1.15 -20.70
CA PRO A 111 -2.60 1.92 -21.46
C PRO A 111 -2.34 1.91 -22.97
N GLY A 112 -3.40 1.71 -23.75
CA GLY A 112 -3.34 1.59 -25.22
C GLY A 112 -2.97 0.20 -25.75
N SER A 113 -2.60 -0.75 -24.88
CA SER A 113 -2.44 -2.16 -25.27
C SER A 113 -3.81 -2.83 -25.51
N ALA A 114 -3.81 -3.92 -26.29
CA ALA A 114 -5.03 -4.63 -26.64
C ALA A 114 -5.77 -5.14 -25.39
N GLY A 115 -7.05 -4.81 -25.26
CA GLY A 115 -7.87 -5.22 -24.11
C GLY A 115 -7.68 -4.38 -22.84
N CYS A 116 -6.76 -3.41 -22.84
CA CYS A 116 -6.60 -2.50 -21.72
C CYS A 116 -7.72 -1.43 -21.71
N PRO A 117 -8.41 -1.20 -20.58
CA PRO A 117 -9.47 -0.20 -20.51
C PRO A 117 -8.97 1.23 -20.80
N ALA A 118 -7.82 1.63 -20.25
CA ALA A 118 -7.21 2.92 -20.57
C ALA A 118 -6.62 2.93 -21.98
N GLN A 119 -6.91 3.99 -22.73
CA GLN A 119 -6.42 4.15 -24.11
C GLN A 119 -5.09 4.90 -24.17
N SER A 120 -4.76 5.66 -23.13
CA SER A 120 -3.56 6.50 -23.07
C SER A 120 -3.03 6.64 -21.64
N TYR A 121 -1.73 6.93 -21.52
CA TYR A 121 -1.10 7.21 -20.23
C TYR A 121 -1.59 8.51 -19.57
N ASP A 122 -2.23 9.40 -20.33
CA ASP A 122 -2.87 10.61 -19.79
C ASP A 122 -4.00 10.26 -18.82
N GLU A 123 -4.72 9.16 -19.08
CA GLU A 123 -5.83 8.68 -18.24
C GLU A 123 -5.36 8.11 -16.91
N THR A 124 -4.11 7.63 -16.84
CA THR A 124 -3.54 6.95 -15.67
C THR A 124 -2.42 7.74 -14.99
N TYR A 125 -2.19 9.00 -15.40
CA TYR A 125 -1.06 9.83 -14.96
C TYR A 125 0.30 9.14 -15.15
N GLY A 126 0.45 8.34 -16.20
CA GLY A 126 1.71 7.70 -16.58
C GLY A 126 1.95 6.29 -16.04
N PHE A 127 1.00 5.70 -15.31
CA PHE A 127 1.14 4.35 -14.73
C PHE A 127 0.38 3.28 -15.52
N ASP A 128 0.62 2.02 -15.18
CA ASP A 128 -0.21 0.90 -15.61
C ASP A 128 -1.68 1.12 -15.18
N TRP A 129 -2.60 0.64 -16.02
CA TRP A 129 -4.00 0.49 -15.63
C TRP A 129 -4.17 -0.83 -14.89
N CYS A 130 -4.82 -0.80 -13.74
CA CYS A 130 -5.06 -1.96 -12.89
C CYS A 130 -6.55 -2.08 -12.52
N PRO A 131 -7.04 -3.30 -12.23
CA PRO A 131 -8.42 -3.48 -11.77
C PRO A 131 -8.71 -2.65 -10.52
N GLY A 132 -9.78 -1.84 -10.56
CA GLY A 132 -10.12 -0.84 -9.54
C GLY A 132 -9.74 0.61 -9.89
N ASP A 133 -8.97 0.82 -10.96
CA ASP A 133 -8.57 2.16 -11.38
C ASP A 133 -9.73 3.04 -11.84
N ASP A 134 -10.84 2.44 -12.29
CA ASP A 134 -12.05 3.17 -12.66
C ASP A 134 -12.60 3.97 -11.47
N ALA A 135 -12.58 3.40 -10.26
CA ALA A 135 -12.99 4.08 -9.04
C ALA A 135 -11.90 5.01 -8.53
N LEU A 136 -10.64 4.55 -8.51
CA LEU A 136 -9.50 5.31 -7.99
C LEU A 136 -9.26 6.60 -8.77
N LEU A 137 -9.24 6.56 -10.09
CA LEU A 137 -8.95 7.72 -10.95
C LEU A 137 -10.05 8.78 -10.84
N ARG A 138 -11.32 8.38 -10.67
CA ARG A 138 -12.45 9.30 -10.46
C ARG A 138 -12.34 10.08 -9.14
N SER A 139 -11.59 9.56 -8.17
CA SER A 139 -11.41 10.17 -6.84
C SER A 139 -10.09 10.94 -6.67
N VAL A 140 -9.23 11.02 -7.69
CA VAL A 140 -8.01 11.84 -7.64
C VAL A 140 -8.39 13.32 -7.41
N GLY A 141 -7.75 13.95 -6.42
CA GLY A 141 -8.09 15.32 -5.98
C GLY A 141 -9.36 15.43 -5.15
N LYS A 142 -9.96 14.31 -4.72
CA LYS A 142 -11.20 14.26 -3.93
C LYS A 142 -11.04 13.41 -2.67
N SER A 143 -11.97 13.58 -1.73
CA SER A 143 -12.01 12.82 -0.47
C SER A 143 -13.11 11.74 -0.46
N ASP A 144 -13.65 11.36 -1.62
CA ASP A 144 -14.79 10.45 -1.79
C ASP A 144 -14.38 9.00 -2.10
N TYR A 145 -13.07 8.70 -2.13
CA TYR A 145 -12.59 7.36 -2.41
C TYR A 145 -13.03 6.36 -1.33
N ARG A 146 -13.81 5.36 -1.73
CA ARG A 146 -14.14 4.20 -0.89
C ARG A 146 -13.15 3.08 -1.16
N ASP A 147 -12.39 2.72 -0.13
CA ASP A 147 -11.35 1.71 -0.26
C ASP A 147 -11.94 0.29 -0.45
N PRO A 148 -11.39 -0.54 -1.36
CA PRO A 148 -11.89 -1.90 -1.59
C PRO A 148 -11.74 -2.82 -0.37
N ALA A 149 -10.87 -2.49 0.59
CA ALA A 149 -10.80 -3.24 1.86
C ALA A 149 -12.10 -3.16 2.67
N CYS A 150 -12.96 -2.17 2.41
CA CYS A 150 -14.27 -2.08 3.06
C CYS A 150 -15.24 -3.21 2.67
N ASP A 151 -14.99 -3.89 1.55
CA ASP A 151 -15.77 -5.05 1.10
C ASP A 151 -15.07 -6.39 1.40
N PHE A 152 -13.91 -6.33 2.08
CA PHE A 152 -13.15 -7.51 2.42
C PHE A 152 -13.95 -8.43 3.36
N THR A 153 -13.98 -9.71 3.00
CA THR A 153 -14.63 -10.74 3.80
C THR A 153 -13.61 -11.45 4.65
N GLU A 154 -13.72 -11.23 5.95
CA GLU A 154 -12.89 -11.87 6.97
C GLU A 154 -13.09 -13.40 7.03
N GLY A 155 -12.03 -14.11 7.42
CA GLY A 155 -12.15 -15.52 7.78
C GLY A 155 -13.00 -15.71 9.06
N PRO A 156 -13.70 -16.84 9.25
CA PRO A 156 -14.43 -17.11 10.48
C PRO A 156 -13.49 -17.14 11.69
N THR A 157 -13.98 -16.70 12.85
CA THR A 157 -13.29 -16.86 14.12
C THR A 157 -13.19 -18.34 14.49
N ALA A 158 -12.11 -18.73 15.18
CA ALA A 158 -11.92 -20.13 15.56
C ALA A 158 -12.97 -20.56 16.61
N PRO A 159 -13.45 -21.81 16.58
CA PRO A 159 -14.29 -22.34 17.66
C PRO A 159 -13.55 -22.27 19.01
N GLY A 160 -14.17 -21.65 20.01
CA GLY A 160 -13.55 -21.46 21.33
C GLY A 160 -12.52 -20.34 21.38
N ASP A 161 -12.56 -19.39 20.44
CA ASP A 161 -11.72 -18.19 20.46
C ASP A 161 -11.75 -17.53 21.86
N PRO A 162 -10.57 -17.27 22.48
CA PRO A 162 -10.48 -16.73 23.83
C PRO A 162 -11.11 -15.33 23.96
N HIS A 163 -11.37 -14.64 22.85
CA HIS A 163 -12.05 -13.34 22.82
C HIS A 163 -13.58 -13.45 22.73
N GLY A 164 -14.13 -14.67 22.77
CA GLY A 164 -15.56 -14.94 22.87
C GLY A 164 -16.29 -15.11 21.53
N GLY A 165 -17.62 -15.13 21.58
CA GLY A 165 -18.47 -15.41 20.39
C GLY A 165 -18.77 -14.21 19.48
N SER A 166 -18.28 -13.01 19.82
CA SER A 166 -18.42 -11.81 19.00
C SER A 166 -17.08 -11.46 18.35
N ASP A 167 -17.10 -11.20 17.05
CA ASP A 167 -15.92 -10.73 16.32
C ASP A 167 -15.49 -9.34 16.84
N GLN A 168 -14.27 -9.25 17.37
CA GLN A 168 -13.68 -8.02 17.92
C GLN A 168 -12.68 -7.35 16.96
N ARG A 169 -12.53 -7.86 15.74
CA ARG A 169 -11.64 -7.26 14.75
C ARG A 169 -12.09 -5.83 14.41
N GLN A 170 -11.11 -4.98 14.11
CA GLN A 170 -11.38 -3.63 13.60
C GLN A 170 -12.06 -3.70 12.23
N SER A 171 -12.59 -2.56 11.78
CA SER A 171 -13.18 -2.48 10.44
C SER A 171 -12.15 -2.87 9.38
N ALA A 172 -12.55 -3.75 8.46
CA ALA A 172 -11.69 -4.16 7.35
C ALA A 172 -11.24 -2.97 6.48
N CYS A 173 -12.02 -1.88 6.44
CA CYS A 173 -11.63 -0.62 5.79
C CYS A 173 -10.25 -0.09 6.25
N ASP A 174 -9.82 -0.41 7.48
CA ASP A 174 -8.54 0.04 8.04
C ASP A 174 -7.34 -0.72 7.46
N LEU A 175 -7.56 -1.86 6.79
CA LEU A 175 -6.52 -2.59 6.07
C LEU A 175 -5.96 -1.77 4.89
N LYS A 176 -6.76 -0.86 4.32
CA LYS A 176 -6.39 0.03 3.21
C LYS A 176 -5.75 -0.73 2.05
N PHE A 177 -6.57 -1.34 1.20
CA PHE A 177 -6.11 -2.13 0.07
C PHE A 177 -5.67 -1.27 -1.12
N GLY A 178 -6.31 -0.11 -1.34
CA GLY A 178 -6.03 0.71 -2.53
C GLY A 178 -6.19 -0.08 -3.84
N THR A 179 -5.58 0.41 -4.90
CA THR A 179 -5.45 -0.32 -6.19
C THR A 179 -4.00 -0.72 -6.43
N SER A 180 -3.74 -1.75 -7.22
CA SER A 180 -2.36 -2.11 -7.60
C SER A 180 -1.68 -0.96 -8.33
N SER A 181 -0.38 -0.76 -8.11
CA SER A 181 0.39 0.22 -8.87
C SER A 181 1.02 -0.36 -10.14
N GLY A 182 0.63 -1.58 -10.54
CA GLY A 182 1.30 -2.36 -11.59
C GLY A 182 2.34 -3.35 -11.05
N VAL A 183 2.64 -3.30 -9.75
CA VAL A 183 3.57 -4.17 -9.04
C VAL A 183 2.87 -4.84 -7.86
N LEU A 184 3.10 -6.14 -7.69
CA LEU A 184 2.52 -6.89 -6.59
C LEU A 184 2.98 -6.35 -5.23
N GLY A 185 2.01 -6.05 -4.36
CA GLY A 185 2.24 -5.50 -3.03
C GLY A 185 2.52 -4.00 -2.96
N LEU A 186 2.74 -3.30 -4.08
CA LEU A 186 2.75 -1.84 -4.11
C LEU A 186 1.38 -1.33 -4.55
N ARG A 187 0.81 -0.43 -3.75
CA ARG A 187 -0.59 -0.04 -3.85
C ARG A 187 -0.71 1.47 -3.98
N LYS A 188 -1.55 1.95 -4.88
CA LYS A 188 -1.83 3.38 -5.08
C LYS A 188 -3.18 3.77 -4.50
N PHE A 189 -3.24 4.99 -3.99
CA PHE A 189 -4.42 5.64 -3.41
C PHE A 189 -4.55 7.03 -4.01
N PRO A 190 -5.77 7.54 -4.28
CA PRO A 190 -5.91 8.91 -4.73
C PRO A 190 -5.41 9.87 -3.64
N ASN A 191 -4.79 10.97 -4.08
CA ASN A 191 -4.41 12.07 -3.20
C ASN A 191 -5.49 13.15 -3.20
N PRO A 192 -6.22 13.37 -2.08
CA PRO A 192 -7.24 14.42 -1.99
C PRO A 192 -6.66 15.84 -2.09
N ARG A 193 -5.34 16.00 -1.95
CA ARG A 193 -4.65 17.30 -1.99
C ARG A 193 -4.10 17.63 -3.37
N PHE A 194 -4.28 16.73 -4.35
CA PHE A 194 -3.81 16.90 -5.72
C PHE A 194 -4.45 18.12 -6.39
N ASP A 195 -3.61 18.95 -7.02
CA ASP A 195 -4.03 20.07 -7.87
C ASP A 195 -3.57 19.82 -9.30
N ALA A 196 -4.53 19.56 -10.20
CA ALA A 196 -4.25 19.25 -11.60
C ALA A 196 -3.65 20.42 -12.40
N GLY A 197 -3.90 21.67 -11.97
CA GLY A 197 -3.33 22.86 -12.60
C GLY A 197 -1.84 22.97 -12.30
N ARG A 198 -1.48 22.92 -11.01
CA ARG A 198 -0.08 22.91 -10.56
C ARG A 198 0.70 21.73 -11.10
N TRP A 199 0.06 20.56 -11.14
CA TRP A 199 0.69 19.36 -11.69
C TRP A 199 1.04 19.49 -13.17
N ARG A 200 0.15 20.10 -13.96
CA ARG A 200 0.45 20.41 -15.36
C ARG A 200 1.55 21.45 -15.48
N GLU A 201 1.53 22.50 -14.66
CA GLU A 201 2.55 23.55 -14.67
C GLU A 201 3.96 22.96 -14.47
N VAL A 202 4.15 22.16 -13.42
CA VAL A 202 5.47 21.56 -13.14
C VAL A 202 5.92 20.58 -14.23
N ASN A 203 4.97 19.89 -14.90
CA ASN A 203 5.26 18.92 -15.95
C ASN A 203 5.13 19.49 -17.39
N GLY A 204 5.16 20.81 -17.57
CA GLY A 204 5.16 21.44 -18.90
C GLY A 204 3.88 21.20 -19.71
N GLY A 205 2.73 21.23 -19.03
CA GLY A 205 1.40 21.03 -19.60
C GLY A 205 0.90 19.58 -19.64
N ARG A 206 1.78 18.61 -19.35
CA ARG A 206 1.48 17.18 -19.40
C ARG A 206 0.98 16.64 -18.06
N VAL A 207 0.27 15.51 -18.10
CA VAL A 207 -0.19 14.78 -16.91
C VAL A 207 0.33 13.35 -16.84
N ASP A 208 0.81 12.82 -17.96
CA ASP A 208 1.32 11.46 -18.11
C ASP A 208 2.77 11.27 -17.67
N THR A 209 3.42 12.34 -17.19
CA THR A 209 4.81 12.31 -16.70
C THR A 209 4.93 13.04 -15.38
N TRP A 210 5.93 12.62 -14.61
CA TRP A 210 6.35 13.21 -13.36
C TRP A 210 7.80 13.73 -13.45
N GLU A 211 8.40 13.74 -14.65
CA GLU A 211 9.77 14.21 -14.85
C GLU A 211 9.97 15.63 -14.31
N GLY A 212 9.00 16.52 -14.52
CA GLY A 212 9.03 17.87 -13.97
C GLY A 212 9.03 17.87 -12.44
N TYR A 213 8.24 16.98 -11.84
CA TYR A 213 8.19 16.79 -10.39
C TYR A 213 9.49 16.23 -9.79
N ASN A 214 10.37 15.59 -10.57
CA ASN A 214 11.71 15.20 -10.11
C ASN A 214 12.83 16.18 -10.52
N ARG A 215 12.52 17.26 -11.24
CA ARG A 215 13.55 18.24 -11.60
C ARG A 215 14.05 19.01 -10.37
N PRO A 216 15.30 19.52 -10.41
CA PRO A 216 15.77 20.46 -9.43
C PRO A 216 14.88 21.71 -9.33
N LEU A 217 14.74 22.27 -8.13
CA LEU A 217 13.98 23.49 -7.85
C LEU A 217 14.55 24.72 -8.59
N SER A 218 15.84 24.70 -8.94
CA SER A 218 16.50 25.73 -9.71
C SER A 218 17.40 25.12 -10.79
N SER A 219 17.43 25.73 -11.97
CA SER A 219 18.40 25.38 -13.02
C SER A 219 19.73 26.12 -12.89
N ASP A 220 19.84 27.09 -11.97
CA ASP A 220 21.07 27.86 -11.73
C ASP A 220 22.04 27.04 -10.86
N PRO A 221 23.20 26.60 -11.40
CA PRO A 221 24.14 25.75 -10.66
C PRO A 221 24.76 26.44 -9.44
N ASP A 222 24.74 27.78 -9.38
CA ASP A 222 25.25 28.55 -8.25
C ASP A 222 24.22 28.68 -7.11
N ASN A 223 22.96 28.32 -7.37
CA ASN A 223 21.90 28.28 -6.37
C ASN A 223 21.91 26.92 -5.65
N SER A 224 21.81 26.91 -4.31
CA SER A 224 21.70 25.68 -3.50
C SER A 224 20.50 24.81 -3.90
N ASP A 225 19.44 25.43 -4.41
CA ASP A 225 18.21 24.77 -4.84
C ASP A 225 18.40 23.93 -6.12
N SER A 226 19.52 24.08 -6.84
CA SER A 226 19.88 23.22 -7.98
C SER A 226 20.21 21.78 -7.59
N ARG A 227 20.33 21.49 -6.29
CA ARG A 227 20.58 20.16 -5.74
C ARG A 227 19.35 19.54 -5.07
N VAL A 228 18.24 20.25 -5.04
CA VAL A 228 17.01 19.83 -4.36
C VAL A 228 15.95 19.56 -5.40
N SER A 229 15.34 18.39 -5.39
CA SER A 229 14.26 17.99 -6.31
C SER A 229 12.89 18.50 -5.83
N HIS A 230 11.98 18.79 -6.75
CA HIS A 230 10.56 19.06 -6.47
C HIS A 230 9.86 17.89 -5.74
N LEU A 231 10.43 16.68 -5.71
CA LEU A 231 9.98 15.59 -4.85
C LEU A 231 9.92 15.98 -3.35
N ARG A 232 10.67 17.01 -2.94
CA ARG A 232 10.66 17.58 -1.57
C ARG A 232 9.74 18.78 -1.42
N ASP A 233 9.19 19.29 -2.50
CA ASP A 233 8.35 20.48 -2.52
C ASP A 233 6.93 20.12 -2.08
N GLY A 234 6.66 20.32 -0.79
CA GLY A 234 5.33 20.08 -0.22
C GLY A 234 4.22 21.00 -0.75
N SER A 235 4.52 21.96 -1.64
CA SER A 235 3.51 22.76 -2.34
C SER A 235 2.95 22.05 -3.59
N ILE A 236 3.63 21.00 -4.06
CA ILE A 236 3.25 20.15 -5.19
C ILE A 236 2.86 18.78 -4.64
N GLU A 237 1.59 18.44 -4.76
CA GLU A 237 1.04 17.17 -4.29
C GLU A 237 0.84 16.23 -5.51
N PRO A 238 1.39 15.01 -5.51
CA PRO A 238 1.21 14.07 -6.62
C PRO A 238 -0.22 13.52 -6.67
N PRO A 239 -0.70 13.01 -7.83
CA PRO A 239 -2.07 12.50 -7.97
C PRO A 239 -2.34 11.26 -7.10
N PHE A 240 -1.28 10.52 -6.77
CA PHE A 240 -1.35 9.30 -5.98
C PHE A 240 -0.45 9.34 -4.75
N ARG A 241 -0.92 8.69 -3.69
CA ARG A 241 -0.11 8.23 -2.56
C ARG A 241 0.15 6.74 -2.74
N PHE A 242 1.29 6.25 -2.28
CA PHE A 242 1.69 4.85 -2.48
C PHE A 242 1.91 4.16 -1.15
N GLY A 243 1.21 3.06 -0.93
CA GLY A 243 1.38 2.17 0.21
C GLY A 243 2.06 0.87 -0.19
N MET A 244 2.64 0.20 0.80
CA MET A 244 3.39 -1.05 0.64
C MET A 244 2.75 -2.12 1.52
N ALA A 245 2.29 -3.21 0.90
CA ALA A 245 1.84 -4.40 1.60
C ALA A 245 3.02 -5.34 1.87
N CYS A 246 2.83 -6.33 2.75
CA CYS A 246 3.85 -7.35 3.04
C CYS A 246 4.34 -8.04 1.76
N GLY A 247 3.42 -8.24 0.82
CA GLY A 247 3.69 -8.82 -0.49
C GLY A 247 4.78 -8.12 -1.30
N ALA A 248 5.00 -6.81 -1.13
CA ALA A 248 6.00 -6.07 -1.92
C ALA A 248 7.42 -6.61 -1.73
N CYS A 249 7.70 -7.16 -0.54
CA CYS A 249 9.00 -7.73 -0.19
C CYS A 249 9.02 -9.26 -0.30
N HIS A 250 7.87 -9.92 -0.18
CA HIS A 250 7.79 -11.37 0.01
C HIS A 250 7.24 -12.16 -1.18
N ILE A 251 6.61 -11.50 -2.14
CA ILE A 251 6.14 -12.11 -3.38
C ILE A 251 7.31 -12.20 -4.37
N ALA A 252 7.55 -13.40 -4.89
CA ALA A 252 8.57 -13.63 -5.92
C ALA A 252 8.12 -14.73 -6.89
N PHE A 253 8.95 -15.03 -7.88
CA PHE A 253 8.68 -16.12 -8.82
C PHE A 253 8.79 -17.49 -8.15
N ASP A 254 7.86 -18.39 -8.47
CA ASP A 254 7.91 -19.78 -8.04
C ASP A 254 9.19 -20.44 -8.57
N PRO A 255 10.13 -20.88 -7.71
CA PRO A 255 11.34 -21.54 -8.19
C PRO A 255 11.07 -22.89 -8.87
N LEU A 256 9.88 -23.48 -8.66
CA LEU A 256 9.46 -24.70 -9.33
C LEU A 256 8.69 -24.45 -10.63
N ASN A 257 8.27 -23.20 -10.88
CA ASN A 257 7.56 -22.78 -12.08
C ASN A 257 7.89 -21.33 -12.46
N PRO A 258 9.17 -21.00 -12.71
CA PRO A 258 9.56 -19.62 -13.02
C PRO A 258 8.94 -19.18 -14.36
N PRO A 259 8.67 -17.87 -14.55
CA PRO A 259 8.17 -17.40 -15.82
C PRO A 259 9.25 -17.52 -16.90
N GLU A 260 8.85 -17.80 -18.14
CA GLU A 260 9.77 -17.70 -19.30
C GLU A 260 10.22 -16.26 -19.54
N ASP A 261 9.29 -15.31 -19.33
CA ASP A 261 9.53 -13.88 -19.39
C ASP A 261 9.19 -13.22 -18.04
N PRO A 262 10.21 -12.78 -17.26
CA PRO A 262 10.01 -12.07 -16.00
C PRO A 262 9.21 -10.76 -16.10
N ALA A 263 9.15 -10.13 -17.28
CA ALA A 263 8.35 -8.91 -17.49
C ALA A 263 6.85 -9.20 -17.56
N HIS A 264 6.47 -10.39 -18.02
CA HIS A 264 5.09 -10.81 -18.27
C HIS A 264 4.72 -12.10 -17.52
N PRO A 265 4.87 -12.15 -16.17
CA PRO A 265 4.57 -13.35 -15.42
C PRO A 265 3.07 -13.64 -15.42
N GLN A 266 2.72 -14.93 -15.31
CA GLN A 266 1.37 -15.37 -15.00
C GLN A 266 1.24 -15.65 -13.51
N TRP A 267 0.01 -15.68 -12.99
CA TRP A 267 -0.25 -15.97 -11.57
C TRP A 267 0.31 -17.33 -11.12
N GLU A 268 0.33 -18.32 -12.00
CA GLU A 268 0.95 -19.63 -11.73
C GLU A 268 2.47 -19.59 -11.56
N ASN A 269 3.13 -18.51 -12.00
CA ASN A 269 4.56 -18.30 -11.81
C ASN A 269 4.90 -17.61 -10.49
N ILE A 270 3.92 -17.31 -9.63
CA ILE A 270 4.11 -16.43 -8.47
C ILE A 270 3.89 -17.19 -7.16
N LYS A 271 4.77 -16.94 -6.17
CA LYS A 271 4.62 -17.37 -4.78
C LYS A 271 4.71 -16.19 -3.83
N GLY A 272 3.73 -16.07 -2.95
CA GLY A 272 3.60 -14.89 -2.10
C GLY A 272 4.46 -14.87 -0.84
N VAL A 273 5.09 -15.98 -0.47
CA VAL A 273 5.68 -16.18 0.86
C VAL A 273 7.17 -16.50 0.84
N ILE A 274 7.84 -16.46 -0.31
CA ILE A 274 9.20 -16.96 -0.46
C ILE A 274 10.29 -15.93 -0.21
N GLY A 275 9.95 -14.64 -0.17
CA GLY A 275 10.95 -13.57 -0.11
C GLY A 275 11.46 -13.24 -1.50
N ASN A 276 11.36 -11.98 -1.90
CA ASN A 276 11.80 -11.55 -3.22
C ASN A 276 13.32 -11.37 -3.27
N GLN A 277 14.00 -12.44 -3.69
CA GLN A 277 15.46 -12.51 -3.81
C GLN A 277 16.05 -11.55 -4.86
N TYR A 278 15.21 -10.90 -5.68
CA TYR A 278 15.64 -9.99 -6.73
C TYR A 278 15.44 -8.53 -6.33
N ALA A 279 14.61 -8.25 -5.32
CA ALA A 279 14.19 -6.90 -4.99
C ALA A 279 15.35 -6.02 -4.56
N ARG A 280 15.39 -4.80 -5.11
CA ARG A 280 16.35 -3.73 -4.82
C ARG A 280 15.68 -2.65 -3.96
N LEU A 281 15.11 -3.04 -2.82
CA LEU A 281 14.24 -2.15 -2.04
C LEU A 281 14.97 -0.92 -1.48
N SER A 282 16.25 -1.04 -1.16
CA SER A 282 17.07 0.09 -0.77
C SER A 282 17.18 1.13 -1.89
N GLU A 283 17.43 0.69 -3.12
CA GLU A 283 17.48 1.56 -4.29
C GLU A 283 16.09 2.12 -4.65
N VAL A 284 15.02 1.34 -4.49
CA VAL A 284 13.63 1.81 -4.63
C VAL A 284 13.36 2.96 -3.64
N MET A 285 13.68 2.76 -2.35
CA MET A 285 13.48 3.77 -1.31
C MET A 285 14.34 5.03 -1.50
N ALA A 286 15.45 4.95 -2.23
CA ALA A 286 16.32 6.08 -2.55
C ALA A 286 16.21 6.57 -4.01
N SER A 287 15.25 6.07 -4.79
CA SER A 287 15.15 6.27 -6.24
C SER A 287 15.11 7.73 -6.71
N GLY A 288 14.66 8.65 -5.85
CA GLY A 288 14.65 10.09 -6.10
C GLY A 288 15.94 10.81 -5.72
N MET A 289 16.93 10.12 -5.14
CA MET A 289 18.23 10.69 -4.81
C MET A 289 19.19 10.63 -6.00
N PRO A 290 20.02 11.67 -6.23
CA PRO A 290 21.12 11.58 -7.18
C PRO A 290 22.10 10.47 -6.77
N ALA A 291 22.53 9.63 -7.70
CA ALA A 291 23.45 8.52 -7.40
C ALA A 291 24.80 8.98 -6.81
N SER A 292 25.20 10.23 -7.06
CA SER A 292 26.40 10.85 -6.50
C SER A 292 26.22 11.41 -5.09
N SER A 293 25.00 11.40 -4.53
CA SER A 293 24.73 11.94 -3.20
C SER A 293 25.17 10.97 -2.10
N LEU A 294 25.54 11.51 -0.94
CA LEU A 294 25.92 10.69 0.21
C LEU A 294 24.75 9.80 0.67
N GLU A 295 23.54 10.34 0.65
CA GLU A 295 22.32 9.64 1.03
C GLU A 295 22.09 8.42 0.14
N TRP A 296 22.25 8.56 -1.19
CA TRP A 296 22.18 7.41 -2.09
C TRP A 296 23.25 6.38 -1.74
N GLN A 297 24.51 6.78 -1.62
CA GLN A 297 25.62 5.86 -1.36
C GLN A 297 25.48 5.10 -0.02
N VAL A 298 24.84 5.73 0.98
CA VAL A 298 24.61 5.13 2.30
C VAL A 298 23.34 4.27 2.36
N PHE A 299 22.29 4.60 1.59
CA PHE A 299 21.04 3.83 1.57
C PHE A 299 21.06 2.69 0.55
N ALA A 300 21.50 2.97 -0.68
CA ALA A 300 21.44 2.10 -1.86
C ALA A 300 22.65 1.15 -1.96
N HIS A 301 23.07 0.54 -0.85
CA HIS A 301 24.22 -0.39 -0.82
C HIS A 301 23.83 -1.86 -0.59
N ALA A 302 22.60 -2.12 -0.15
CA ALA A 302 22.12 -3.48 0.09
C ALA A 302 22.17 -4.30 -1.22
N ARG A 303 22.47 -5.60 -1.09
CA ARG A 303 22.46 -6.49 -2.24
C ARG A 303 21.00 -6.75 -2.67
N PRO A 304 20.73 -7.00 -3.97
CA PRO A 304 19.42 -7.50 -4.39
C PRO A 304 18.99 -8.70 -3.54
N GLY A 305 17.73 -8.73 -3.12
CA GLY A 305 17.21 -9.76 -2.22
C GLY A 305 17.58 -9.58 -0.75
N SER A 306 18.15 -8.43 -0.37
CA SER A 306 18.26 -8.03 1.02
C SER A 306 17.71 -6.62 1.25
N THR A 307 17.31 -6.36 2.48
CA THR A 307 16.78 -5.06 2.88
C THR A 307 17.15 -4.84 4.33
N ASP A 308 17.68 -3.65 4.61
CA ASP A 308 17.85 -3.24 5.99
C ASP A 308 16.54 -2.63 6.50
N THR A 309 15.75 -3.42 7.20
CA THR A 309 14.52 -2.92 7.81
C THR A 309 14.80 -1.99 8.99
N SER A 310 16.02 -1.96 9.55
CA SER A 310 16.44 -0.97 10.54
C SER A 310 16.60 0.41 9.91
N ALA A 311 16.69 0.56 8.57
CA ALA A 311 16.74 1.87 7.92
C ALA A 311 15.52 2.79 8.21
N VAL A 312 14.40 2.24 8.70
CA VAL A 312 13.21 3.00 9.12
C VAL A 312 13.24 3.34 10.63
N PRO A 313 13.50 2.40 11.55
CA PRO A 313 13.92 2.65 12.93
C PRO A 313 15.44 2.43 13.10
N THR A 314 16.25 3.41 12.68
CA THR A 314 17.72 3.26 12.60
C THR A 314 18.37 2.92 13.93
N ASP A 315 18.94 1.72 14.02
CA ASP A 315 19.84 1.29 15.08
C ASP A 315 21.32 1.63 14.74
N GLN A 316 21.56 2.24 13.58
CA GLN A 316 22.88 2.55 13.02
C GLN A 316 23.78 1.32 12.77
N ILE A 317 23.22 0.12 12.87
CA ILE A 317 23.90 -1.15 12.58
C ILE A 317 23.43 -1.55 11.19
N ASN A 318 24.07 -0.98 10.17
CA ASN A 318 23.73 -1.21 8.77
C ASN A 318 23.91 -2.70 8.42
N ASN A 319 22.85 -3.50 8.56
CA ASN A 319 22.88 -4.97 8.59
C ASN A 319 21.71 -5.55 7.78
N PRO A 320 21.74 -5.40 6.45
CA PRO A 320 20.66 -5.85 5.59
C PRO A 320 20.47 -7.37 5.68
N GLY A 321 19.23 -7.78 5.94
CA GLY A 321 18.82 -9.18 5.98
C GLY A 321 18.10 -9.60 4.71
N THR A 322 18.13 -10.88 4.38
CA THR A 322 17.32 -11.43 3.27
C THR A 322 15.84 -11.39 3.63
N GLN A 323 14.94 -11.18 2.66
CA GLN A 323 13.51 -11.29 2.94
C GLN A 323 13.18 -12.74 3.28
N ASN A 324 12.81 -12.98 4.54
CA ASN A 324 12.61 -14.33 5.05
C ASN A 324 11.40 -15.00 4.39
N THR A 325 11.56 -16.28 4.09
CA THR A 325 10.45 -17.13 3.67
C THR A 325 9.50 -17.38 4.85
N LEU A 326 8.19 -17.19 4.65
CA LEU A 326 7.15 -17.58 5.61
C LEU A 326 6.72 -19.03 5.38
N ILE A 327 7.50 -19.96 5.91
CA ILE A 327 7.23 -21.41 5.90
C ILE A 327 7.28 -21.99 7.31
N ASN A 328 6.81 -23.23 7.44
CA ASN A 328 6.88 -23.99 8.69
C ASN A 328 6.25 -23.28 9.89
N ILE A 329 5.18 -22.51 9.69
CA ILE A 329 4.51 -21.77 10.77
C ILE A 329 4.05 -22.72 11.89
N GLY A 330 3.55 -23.91 11.55
CA GLY A 330 3.18 -24.94 12.53
C GLY A 330 4.34 -25.55 13.32
N ARG A 331 5.60 -25.23 12.99
CA ARG A 331 6.79 -25.59 13.78
C ARG A 331 7.28 -24.44 14.66
N ARG A 332 6.72 -23.23 14.51
CA ARG A 332 7.08 -22.10 15.35
C ARG A 332 6.57 -22.33 16.78
N PRO A 333 7.32 -21.91 17.81
CA PRO A 333 6.86 -22.02 19.19
C PRO A 333 5.51 -21.32 19.35
N VAL A 334 4.51 -22.09 19.78
CA VAL A 334 3.21 -21.61 20.20
C VAL A 334 3.32 -21.50 21.72
N PHE A 335 3.45 -20.29 22.24
CA PHE A 335 3.53 -20.05 23.68
C PHE A 335 2.14 -20.24 24.32
N GLU A 336 1.57 -21.44 24.20
CA GLU A 336 0.15 -21.77 24.46
C GLU A 336 -0.29 -21.50 25.90
N ASN A 337 0.67 -21.43 26.83
CA ASN A 337 0.44 -21.17 28.24
C ASN A 337 0.98 -19.81 28.71
N GLU A 338 1.49 -18.98 27.79
CA GLU A 338 1.89 -17.62 28.11
C GLU A 338 0.71 -16.67 27.90
N LYS A 339 0.19 -16.17 29.01
CA LYS A 339 -0.83 -15.14 29.00
C LYS A 339 -0.13 -13.79 28.89
N VAL A 340 -0.31 -13.08 27.78
CA VAL A 340 0.12 -11.68 27.67
C VAL A 340 -0.80 -10.83 28.56
N ASP A 341 -0.48 -10.80 29.86
CA ASP A 341 -1.34 -10.19 30.87
C ASP A 341 -1.37 -8.66 30.79
N ARG A 342 -0.34 -8.03 30.20
CA ARG A 342 -0.28 -6.59 29.97
C ARG A 342 0.84 -6.19 28.98
N TRP A 343 0.51 -5.38 27.98
CA TRP A 343 1.51 -4.57 27.26
C TRP A 343 1.92 -3.39 28.14
N ARG A 344 3.17 -3.35 28.63
CA ARG A 344 3.67 -2.19 29.39
C ARG A 344 4.46 -1.25 28.48
N LYS A 345 3.96 -0.03 28.27
CA LYS A 345 4.82 1.09 27.87
C LYS A 345 5.74 1.39 29.04
N VAL A 346 7.05 1.21 28.87
CA VAL A 346 8.05 1.57 29.89
C VAL A 346 8.99 2.65 29.34
N SER A 347 9.28 3.67 30.15
CA SER A 347 10.23 4.74 29.84
C SER A 347 11.66 4.42 30.33
N ALA A 348 11.83 3.33 31.09
CA ALA A 348 13.11 2.70 31.45
C ALA A 348 12.85 1.30 32.04
N CYS A 349 13.83 0.39 31.94
CA CYS A 349 13.81 -0.91 32.61
C CYS A 349 14.28 -0.79 34.07
N PRO A 350 13.68 -1.52 35.04
CA PRO A 350 14.17 -1.55 36.41
C PRO A 350 15.51 -2.30 36.50
N GLU A 351 16.39 -1.89 37.43
CA GLU A 351 17.75 -2.44 37.65
C GLU A 351 17.81 -3.91 38.11
N ALA A 352 16.67 -4.53 38.39
CA ALA A 352 16.59 -5.95 38.73
C ALA A 352 15.42 -6.57 37.97
N ALA A 353 15.74 -7.23 36.86
CA ALA A 353 14.86 -8.21 36.24
C ALA A 353 15.50 -9.58 36.51
N ASP A 354 14.86 -10.39 37.36
CA ASP A 354 15.16 -11.81 37.50
C ASP A 354 14.81 -12.57 36.21
#